data_AF-A0A2T7AA66-F1
#
_entry.id   AF-A0A2T7AA66-F1
#
_cell.length_a   1.000
_cell.length_b   1.000
_cell.length_c   1.000
_cell.angle_alpha   90.00
_cell.angle_beta   90.00
_cell.angle_gamma   90.00
#
_symmetry.space_group_name_H-M   'P 1'
#
loop_
_entity.id
_entity.type
_entity.pdbx_description
1 polymer ?
#
loop_
_entity_poly.entity_id
_entity_poly.type
_entity_poly.pdbx_seq_one_letter_code
_entity_poly.pdbx_strand_id
1 'polypeptide(L)'
;MGHGLDRITRGLKSKICINISEGKRRPEAPIESAKFALEGGITIRNHVPIFPHWKHYKDKDNEPEIAQYIGRLAGQFTMDTRTKVVKDACIDLLKGGQRQMRYRLKMKYFNGLSENQVPKTLPISSMIDEQWLALVNMWSKSEHKEKCSKNKINHEKVQFQQRTGSRCYIAQAHLAVDMESIIAQPVENGEEPKTCIEAVSHVLPKNSTFLGNVGLRIPLVTNKSRGGLSSQVQDLQFELENERIESAELHLQSQEMEKQSQEIDSLKKSTAETNALLRQLISFNKE
;
A
#
# COMPACT_ATOMS: atom_id res chain seq x y z
N MET A 1 5.25 -13.22 3.22
CA MET A 1 4.87 -12.14 2.29
C MET A 1 3.48 -12.42 1.73
N GLY A 2 2.62 -11.41 1.58
CA GLY A 2 1.31 -11.57 0.96
C GLY A 2 1.38 -11.80 -0.55
N HIS A 3 0.53 -12.70 -1.09
CA HIS A 3 0.53 -13.09 -2.50
C HIS A 3 0.51 -11.91 -3.47
N GLY A 4 -0.27 -10.86 -3.15
CA GLY A 4 -0.39 -9.69 -4.01
C GLY A 4 0.83 -8.76 -3.98
N LEU A 5 1.65 -8.79 -2.94
CA LEU A 5 2.93 -8.07 -2.90
C LEU A 5 3.99 -8.89 -3.65
N ASP A 6 4.04 -10.18 -3.37
CA ASP A 6 4.95 -11.13 -4.02
C ASP A 6 4.82 -11.12 -5.55
N ARG A 7 3.59 -11.12 -6.08
CA ARG A 7 3.34 -11.01 -7.52
C ARG A 7 3.93 -9.73 -8.12
N ILE A 8 3.82 -8.59 -7.43
CA ILE A 8 4.33 -7.30 -7.91
C ILE A 8 5.86 -7.27 -7.84
N THR A 9 6.43 -7.69 -6.71
CA THR A 9 7.89 -7.75 -6.52
C THR A 9 8.55 -8.67 -7.56
N ARG A 10 7.94 -9.82 -7.88
CA ARG A 10 8.43 -10.72 -8.94
C ARG A 10 8.33 -10.09 -10.33
N GLY A 11 7.22 -9.39 -10.63
CA GLY A 11 7.03 -8.71 -11.91
C GLY A 11 8.03 -7.56 -12.12
N LEU A 12 8.28 -6.76 -11.07
CA LEU A 12 9.21 -5.62 -11.10
C LEU A 12 10.69 -6.03 -10.91
N LYS A 13 10.96 -7.30 -10.56
CA LYS A 13 12.27 -7.81 -10.12
C LYS A 13 12.94 -6.94 -9.03
N SER A 14 12.16 -6.15 -8.32
CA SER A 14 12.61 -5.17 -7.34
C SER A 14 11.51 -4.96 -6.28
N LYS A 15 11.90 -4.49 -5.10
CA LYS A 15 10.97 -4.21 -3.99
C LYS A 15 10.28 -2.88 -4.22
N ILE A 16 9.01 -2.80 -3.82
CA ILE A 16 8.25 -1.55 -3.84
C ILE A 16 8.91 -0.54 -2.90
N CYS A 17 9.13 0.68 -3.39
CA CYS A 17 9.61 1.80 -2.58
C CYS A 17 8.47 2.32 -1.70
N ILE A 18 8.76 2.61 -0.44
CA ILE A 18 7.81 3.21 0.50
C ILE A 18 8.37 4.55 0.93
N ASN A 19 7.83 5.61 0.35
CA ASN A 19 8.12 6.98 0.77
C ASN A 19 6.93 7.54 1.56
N ILE A 20 7.20 8.18 2.70
CA ILE A 20 6.17 8.72 3.59
C ILE A 20 6.51 10.17 3.89
N SER A 21 5.66 11.07 3.43
CA SER A 21 5.74 12.51 3.69
C SER A 21 5.58 12.81 5.18
N GLU A 22 6.22 13.87 5.66
CA GLU A 22 6.14 14.27 7.07
C GLU A 22 4.69 14.55 7.51
N GLY A 23 4.34 14.08 8.71
CA GLY A 23 2.97 14.18 9.24
C GLY A 23 1.97 13.17 8.67
N LYS A 24 2.32 12.41 7.63
CA LYS A 24 1.47 11.32 7.10
C LYS A 24 1.78 10.00 7.79
N ARG A 25 0.77 9.14 7.88
CA ARG A 25 0.88 7.79 8.46
C ARG A 25 1.06 6.70 7.41
N ARG A 26 0.85 7.03 6.14
CA ARG A 26 0.84 6.11 5.00
C ARG A 26 1.49 6.78 3.80
N PRO A 27 2.04 5.99 2.85
CA PRO A 27 2.40 6.49 1.53
C PRO A 27 1.21 7.15 0.83
N GLU A 28 1.51 8.13 -0.02
CA GLU A 28 0.51 8.84 -0.82
C GLU A 28 -0.02 7.97 -1.95
N ALA A 29 0.86 7.19 -2.58
CA ALA A 29 0.49 6.27 -3.64
C ALA A 29 -0.46 5.18 -3.10
N PRO A 30 -1.68 5.02 -3.66
CA PRO A 30 -2.68 4.09 -3.15
C PRO A 30 -2.23 2.63 -3.12
N ILE A 31 -1.50 2.19 -4.16
CA ILE A 31 -1.01 0.80 -4.27
C ILE A 31 0.02 0.51 -3.18
N GLU A 32 1.00 1.39 -3.00
CA GLU A 32 2.03 1.30 -1.97
C GLU A 32 1.40 1.25 -0.57
N SER A 33 0.48 2.18 -0.30
CA SER A 33 -0.25 2.26 0.96
C SER A 33 -1.02 0.96 1.26
N ALA A 34 -1.72 0.41 0.26
CA ALA A 34 -2.44 -0.84 0.40
C ALA A 34 -1.49 -2.02 0.65
N LYS A 35 -0.40 -2.15 -0.11
CA LYS A 35 0.57 -3.24 0.08
C LYS A 35 1.29 -3.16 1.41
N PHE A 36 1.70 -1.96 1.82
CA PHE A 36 2.34 -1.70 3.10
C PHE A 36 1.42 -2.09 4.27
N ALA A 37 0.15 -1.70 4.22
CA ALA A 37 -0.82 -2.06 5.25
C ALA A 37 -1.10 -3.58 5.30
N LEU A 38 -1.19 -4.24 4.14
CA LEU A 38 -1.41 -5.68 4.06
C LEU A 38 -0.24 -6.48 4.62
N GLU A 39 0.97 -6.18 4.19
CA GLU A 39 2.16 -6.89 4.67
C GLU A 39 2.38 -6.63 6.16
N GLY A 40 2.23 -5.38 6.62
CA GLY A 40 2.25 -5.05 8.04
C GLY A 40 1.23 -5.86 8.83
N GLY A 41 0.02 -6.00 8.32
CA GLY A 41 -1.00 -6.84 8.94
C GLY A 41 -0.64 -8.33 8.99
N ILE A 42 0.00 -8.87 7.94
CA ILE A 42 0.46 -10.27 7.89
C ILE A 42 1.58 -10.48 8.92
N THR A 43 2.59 -9.61 8.93
CA THR A 43 3.71 -9.69 9.87
C THR A 43 3.23 -9.61 11.31
N ILE A 44 2.28 -8.73 11.63
CA ILE A 44 1.72 -8.63 13.00
C ILE A 44 1.06 -9.95 13.41
N ARG A 45 0.23 -10.55 12.54
CA ARG A 45 -0.48 -11.79 12.89
C ARG A 45 0.44 -12.99 13.13
N ASN A 46 1.52 -13.06 12.37
CA ASN A 46 2.38 -14.24 12.35
C ASN A 46 3.56 -14.14 13.33
N HIS A 47 4.02 -12.93 13.63
CA HIS A 47 5.33 -12.75 14.29
C HIS A 47 5.31 -11.79 15.48
N VAL A 48 4.25 -11.02 15.70
CA VAL A 48 4.22 -10.04 16.79
C VAL A 48 3.35 -10.57 17.93
N PRO A 49 3.85 -10.62 19.17
CA PRO A 49 3.07 -11.05 20.32
C PRO A 49 1.92 -10.10 20.60
N ILE A 50 0.88 -10.59 21.26
CA ILE A 50 -0.32 -9.79 21.55
C ILE A 50 -0.15 -9.08 22.88
N PHE A 51 0.03 -7.76 22.83
CA PHE A 51 0.26 -6.98 24.04
C PHE A 51 -1.03 -6.78 24.86
N PRO A 52 -1.06 -7.11 26.17
CA PRO A 52 -2.23 -6.91 27.01
C PRO A 52 -2.73 -5.46 26.99
N HIS A 53 -1.80 -4.50 27.10
CA HIS A 53 -2.09 -3.08 27.05
C HIS A 53 -1.55 -2.41 25.77
N TRP A 54 -2.27 -1.42 25.26
CA TRP A 54 -1.97 -0.80 23.96
C TRP A 54 -0.73 0.09 23.97
N LYS A 55 -0.19 0.46 25.15
CA LYS A 55 1.05 1.23 25.28
C LYS A 55 2.29 0.37 25.48
N HIS A 56 2.17 -0.95 25.67
CA HIS A 56 3.34 -1.80 25.96
C HIS A 56 4.36 -1.86 24.82
N TYR A 57 3.97 -1.47 23.60
CA TYR A 57 4.93 -1.27 22.52
C TYR A 57 5.94 -0.13 22.81
N LYS A 58 5.75 0.68 23.86
CA LYS A 58 6.73 1.70 24.26
C LYS A 58 7.70 1.20 25.33
N ASP A 59 7.43 0.04 25.91
CA ASP A 59 8.23 -0.47 27.01
C ASP A 59 9.56 -0.97 26.46
N LYS A 60 10.65 -0.71 27.18
CA LYS A 60 12.00 -1.06 26.75
C LYS A 60 12.15 -2.57 26.52
N ASP A 61 11.46 -3.36 27.33
CA ASP A 61 11.47 -4.82 27.23
C ASP A 61 10.89 -5.32 25.89
N ASN A 62 9.96 -4.55 25.29
CA ASN A 62 9.29 -4.90 24.03
C ASN A 62 9.92 -4.22 22.79
N GLU A 63 10.97 -3.44 22.99
CA GLU A 63 11.70 -2.75 21.90
C GLU A 63 12.28 -3.74 20.87
N PRO A 64 12.86 -4.89 21.27
CA PRO A 64 13.37 -5.89 20.33
C PRO A 64 12.30 -6.44 19.38
N GLU A 65 11.09 -6.72 19.86
CA GLU A 65 9.99 -7.24 19.02
C GLU A 65 9.55 -6.22 17.98
N ILE A 66 9.58 -4.94 18.34
CA ILE A 66 9.20 -3.85 17.42
C ILE A 66 10.30 -3.62 16.40
N ALA A 67 11.56 -3.64 16.81
CA ALA A 67 12.69 -3.60 15.91
C ALA A 67 12.65 -4.78 14.92
N GLN A 68 12.33 -5.99 15.41
CA GLN A 68 12.17 -7.17 14.57
C GLN A 68 10.99 -7.00 13.59
N TYR A 69 9.85 -6.48 14.05
CA TYR A 69 8.70 -6.19 13.20
C TYR A 69 9.04 -5.20 12.07
N ILE A 70 9.69 -4.08 12.40
CA ILE A 70 10.13 -3.09 11.42
C ILE A 70 11.17 -3.69 10.47
N GLY A 71 12.11 -4.48 10.98
CA GLY A 71 13.11 -5.18 10.17
C GLY A 71 12.49 -6.15 9.17
N ARG A 72 11.44 -6.89 9.57
CA ARG A 72 10.70 -7.77 8.64
C ARG A 72 10.02 -6.97 7.53
N LEU A 73 9.45 -5.80 7.84
CA LEU A 73 8.88 -4.89 6.83
C LEU A 73 9.93 -4.32 5.90
N ALA A 74 11.07 -3.87 6.42
CA ALA A 74 12.21 -3.43 5.63
C ALA A 74 12.81 -4.55 4.76
N GLY A 75 12.61 -5.80 5.16
CA GLY A 75 12.90 -6.96 4.33
C GLY A 75 12.04 -7.04 3.07
N GLN A 76 10.80 -6.56 3.09
CA GLN A 76 9.85 -6.67 1.97
C GLN A 76 9.77 -5.43 1.07
N PHE A 77 10.16 -4.26 1.59
CA PHE A 77 10.07 -2.97 0.89
C PHE A 77 11.41 -2.25 0.87
N THR A 78 11.58 -1.33 -0.07
CA THR A 78 12.69 -0.36 -0.05
C THR A 78 12.24 0.85 0.76
N MET A 79 12.72 1.00 2.00
CA MET A 79 12.34 2.11 2.90
C MET A 79 13.49 2.53 3.82
N ASP A 80 13.55 3.82 4.16
CA ASP A 80 14.50 4.30 5.16
C ASP A 80 13.96 4.11 6.58
N THR A 81 14.41 3.03 7.22
CA THR A 81 14.04 2.70 8.60
C THR A 81 14.67 3.60 9.64
N ARG A 82 15.67 4.43 9.28
CA ARG A 82 16.30 5.37 10.21
C ARG A 82 15.41 6.57 10.44
N THR A 83 14.62 6.95 9.43
CA THR A 83 13.74 8.11 9.47
C THR A 83 12.59 7.90 10.45
N LYS A 84 12.37 8.91 11.31
CA LYS A 84 11.29 8.91 12.31
C LYS A 84 9.91 8.71 11.68
N VAL A 85 9.64 9.30 10.52
CA VAL A 85 8.34 9.19 9.83
C VAL A 85 7.99 7.74 9.44
N VAL A 86 8.97 6.98 8.96
CA VAL A 86 8.76 5.57 8.58
C VAL A 86 8.54 4.71 9.83
N LYS A 87 9.34 4.94 10.90
CA LYS A 87 9.14 4.27 12.19
C LYS A 87 7.74 4.55 12.75
N ASP A 88 7.29 5.80 12.74
CA ASP A 88 5.98 6.20 13.23
C ASP A 88 4.84 5.56 12.41
N ALA A 89 4.99 5.46 11.09
CA ALA A 89 4.04 4.79 10.21
C ALA A 89 3.93 3.28 10.48
N CYS A 90 5.07 2.60 10.68
CA CYS A 90 5.11 1.19 11.09
C CYS A 90 4.45 1.00 12.46
N ILE A 91 4.75 1.86 13.43
CA ILE A 91 4.14 1.83 14.77
C ILE A 91 2.62 2.08 14.68
N ASP A 92 2.14 2.93 13.78
CA ASP A 92 0.71 3.14 13.55
C ASP A 92 0.01 1.87 13.03
N LEU A 93 0.63 1.14 12.08
CA LEU A 93 0.14 -0.17 11.64
C LEU A 93 0.07 -1.15 12.81
N LEU A 94 1.14 -1.22 13.60
CA LEU A 94 1.24 -2.08 14.78
C LEU A 94 0.10 -1.81 15.77
N LYS A 95 -0.15 -0.55 16.13
CA LYS A 95 -1.24 -0.15 17.03
C LYS A 95 -2.61 -0.62 16.52
N GLY A 96 -2.88 -0.40 15.23
CA GLY A 96 -4.12 -0.83 14.60
C GLY A 96 -4.28 -2.35 14.62
N GLY A 97 -3.23 -3.08 14.25
CA GLY A 97 -3.22 -4.54 14.20
C GLY A 97 -3.41 -5.18 15.57
N GLN A 98 -2.68 -4.71 16.59
CA GLN A 98 -2.79 -5.17 17.98
C GLN A 98 -4.20 -4.97 18.54
N ARG A 99 -4.80 -3.80 18.28
CA ARG A 99 -6.20 -3.54 18.66
C ARG A 99 -7.15 -4.53 17.99
N GLN A 100 -7.00 -4.74 16.68
CA GLN A 100 -7.88 -5.63 15.92
C GLN A 100 -7.73 -7.10 16.35
N MET A 101 -6.52 -7.55 16.65
CA MET A 101 -6.25 -8.91 17.12
C MET A 101 -6.87 -9.16 18.49
N ARG A 102 -6.70 -8.24 19.45
CA ARG A 102 -7.38 -8.34 20.75
C ARG A 102 -8.90 -8.35 20.61
N TYR A 103 -9.45 -7.51 19.73
CA TYR A 103 -10.89 -7.51 19.47
C TYR A 103 -11.37 -8.87 18.94
N ARG A 104 -10.69 -9.43 17.94
CA ARG A 104 -11.02 -10.75 17.38
C ARG A 104 -10.93 -11.87 18.42
N LEU A 105 -9.90 -11.83 19.27
CA LEU A 105 -9.73 -12.75 20.38
C LEU A 105 -10.88 -12.67 21.37
N LYS A 106 -11.19 -11.45 21.84
CA LYS A 106 -12.29 -11.21 22.78
C LYS A 106 -13.63 -11.66 22.19
N MET A 107 -13.86 -11.38 20.91
CA MET A 107 -15.08 -11.78 20.20
C MET A 107 -15.25 -13.30 20.12
N LYS A 108 -14.17 -14.05 19.88
CA LYS A 108 -14.24 -15.50 19.63
C LYS A 108 -14.16 -16.36 20.90
N TYR A 109 -13.41 -15.92 21.90
CA TYR A 109 -13.03 -16.76 23.06
C TYR A 109 -13.44 -16.17 24.41
N PHE A 110 -14.19 -15.08 24.45
CA PHE A 110 -14.60 -14.45 25.71
C PHE A 110 -16.06 -13.99 25.68
N ASN A 111 -16.46 -13.24 24.65
CA ASN A 111 -17.82 -12.72 24.56
C ASN A 111 -18.84 -13.87 24.41
N GLY A 112 -19.85 -13.89 25.27
CA GLY A 112 -20.93 -14.89 25.23
C GLY A 112 -20.58 -16.24 25.87
N LEU A 113 -19.37 -16.42 26.41
CA LEU A 113 -18.99 -17.60 27.17
C LEU A 113 -19.19 -17.35 28.68
N SER A 114 -19.58 -18.40 29.40
CA SER A 114 -19.55 -18.39 30.87
C SER A 114 -18.11 -18.50 31.38
N GLU A 115 -17.84 -18.07 32.62
CA GLU A 115 -16.47 -18.05 33.20
C GLU A 115 -15.78 -19.42 33.16
N ASN A 116 -16.55 -20.51 33.29
CA ASN A 116 -16.04 -21.89 33.24
C ASN A 116 -15.65 -22.34 31.83
N GLN A 117 -16.15 -21.65 30.79
CA GLN A 117 -15.92 -21.99 29.38
C GLN A 117 -14.83 -21.14 28.73
N VAL A 118 -14.35 -20.11 29.41
CA VAL A 118 -13.21 -19.32 28.93
C VAL A 118 -11.97 -20.21 28.93
N PRO A 119 -11.26 -20.37 27.79
CA PRO A 119 -10.06 -21.18 27.73
C PRO A 119 -9.04 -20.72 28.78
N LYS A 120 -8.59 -21.65 29.62
CA LYS A 120 -7.49 -21.40 30.57
C LYS A 120 -6.12 -21.48 29.90
N THR A 121 -6.07 -22.07 28.70
CA THR A 121 -4.88 -22.26 27.88
C THR A 121 -4.99 -21.51 26.55
N LEU A 122 -3.83 -21.26 25.95
CA LEU A 122 -3.64 -20.50 24.72
C LEU A 122 -4.57 -20.91 23.57
N PRO A 123 -5.44 -20.01 23.11
CA PRO A 123 -6.26 -20.25 21.92
C PRO A 123 -5.51 -20.01 20.60
N ILE A 124 -4.31 -19.40 20.64
CA ILE A 124 -3.51 -19.03 19.45
C ILE A 124 -2.02 -19.27 19.72
N SER A 125 -1.31 -19.81 18.72
CA SER A 125 0.14 -20.11 18.77
C SER A 125 1.06 -18.89 18.88
N SER A 126 0.59 -17.67 18.64
CA SER A 126 1.42 -16.44 18.64
C SER A 126 1.44 -15.69 19.98
N MET A 127 0.98 -16.34 21.06
CA MET A 127 0.84 -15.75 22.39
C MET A 127 1.31 -16.74 23.47
N ILE A 128 1.69 -16.23 24.64
CA ILE A 128 2.03 -17.02 25.84
C ILE A 128 0.83 -17.08 26.79
N ASP A 129 0.62 -18.19 27.50
CA ASP A 129 -0.52 -18.41 28.41
C ASP A 129 -0.67 -17.26 29.42
N GLU A 130 0.43 -16.78 29.99
CA GLU A 130 0.44 -15.66 30.93
C GLU A 130 -0.13 -14.38 30.32
N GLN A 131 0.20 -14.09 29.07
CA GLN A 131 -0.31 -12.91 28.36
C GLN A 131 -1.81 -13.06 28.08
N TRP A 132 -2.28 -14.27 27.74
CA TRP A 132 -3.70 -14.57 27.55
C TRP A 132 -4.48 -14.39 28.85
N LEU A 133 -3.98 -14.95 29.95
CA LEU A 133 -4.58 -14.80 31.29
C LEU A 133 -4.63 -13.32 31.70
N ALA A 134 -3.60 -12.54 31.41
CA ALA A 134 -3.61 -11.10 31.65
C ALA A 134 -4.73 -10.38 30.88
N LEU A 135 -5.01 -10.77 29.63
CA LEU A 135 -6.13 -10.24 28.85
C LEU A 135 -7.49 -10.63 29.45
N VAL A 136 -7.68 -11.90 29.78
CA VAL A 136 -8.92 -12.41 30.39
C VAL A 136 -9.19 -11.68 31.71
N ASN A 137 -8.18 -11.58 32.58
CA ASN A 137 -8.27 -10.85 33.85
C ASN A 137 -8.66 -9.39 33.62
N MET A 138 -8.04 -8.71 32.66
CA MET A 138 -8.39 -7.33 32.31
C MET A 138 -9.85 -7.21 31.82
N TRP A 139 -10.34 -8.13 30.98
CA TRP A 139 -11.71 -8.08 30.48
C TRP A 139 -12.76 -8.43 31.53
N SER A 140 -12.40 -9.25 32.52
CA SER A 140 -13.28 -9.64 33.63
C SER A 140 -13.46 -8.54 34.69
N LYS A 141 -12.54 -7.59 34.80
CA LYS A 141 -12.63 -6.45 35.74
C LYS A 141 -13.95 -5.68 35.58
N SER A 142 -14.62 -5.40 36.71
CA SER A 142 -15.89 -4.66 36.75
C SER A 142 -15.80 -3.29 36.08
N GLU A 143 -14.74 -2.53 36.37
CA GLU A 143 -14.47 -1.22 35.77
C GLU A 143 -14.39 -1.29 34.23
N HIS A 144 -13.75 -2.33 33.69
CA HIS A 144 -13.66 -2.54 32.25
C HIS A 144 -15.03 -2.82 31.63
N LYS A 145 -15.84 -3.68 32.27
CA LYS A 145 -17.21 -3.99 31.84
C LYS A 145 -18.09 -2.74 31.83
N GLU A 146 -18.03 -1.93 32.88
CA GLU A 146 -18.78 -0.68 33.00
C GLU A 146 -18.39 0.30 31.88
N LYS A 147 -17.10 0.50 31.64
CA LYS A 147 -16.59 1.36 30.56
C LYS A 147 -17.04 0.88 29.18
N CYS A 148 -17.02 -0.44 28.94
CA CYS A 148 -17.54 -1.02 27.71
C CYS A 148 -19.04 -0.74 27.52
N SER A 149 -19.86 -0.91 28.57
CA SER A 149 -21.29 -0.62 28.52
C SER A 149 -21.57 0.87 28.24
N LYS A 150 -20.87 1.78 28.93
CA LYS A 150 -20.96 3.23 28.67
C LYS A 150 -20.59 3.57 27.23
N ASN A 151 -19.49 3.01 26.72
CA ASN A 151 -19.08 3.23 25.34
C ASN A 151 -20.12 2.70 24.34
N LYS A 152 -20.72 1.54 24.59
CA LYS A 152 -21.77 0.97 23.74
C LYS A 152 -22.97 1.93 23.65
N ILE A 153 -23.48 2.40 24.78
CA ILE A 153 -24.59 3.37 24.83
C ILE A 153 -24.20 4.67 24.11
N ASN A 154 -22.98 5.15 24.30
CA ASN A 154 -22.50 6.35 23.60
C ASN A 154 -22.46 6.14 22.08
N HIS A 155 -22.01 4.96 21.62
CA HIS A 155 -22.01 4.59 20.20
C HIS A 155 -23.43 4.49 19.62
N GLU A 156 -24.40 3.99 20.39
CA GLU A 156 -25.82 3.94 20.01
C GLU A 156 -26.43 5.34 19.88
N LYS A 157 -25.93 6.31 20.65
CA LYS A 157 -26.34 7.73 20.57
C LYS A 157 -25.69 8.51 19.43
N VAL A 158 -24.71 7.93 18.73
CA VAL A 158 -24.09 8.57 17.56
C VAL A 158 -25.11 8.58 16.41
N GLN A 159 -25.83 9.70 16.26
CA GLN A 159 -26.83 9.89 15.20
C GLN A 159 -26.21 9.85 13.79
N PHE A 160 -25.00 10.38 13.65
CA PHE A 160 -24.26 10.40 12.40
C PHE A 160 -22.95 9.63 12.58
N GLN A 161 -22.86 8.47 11.94
CA GLN A 161 -21.62 7.71 11.87
C GLN A 161 -20.54 8.61 11.26
N GLN A 162 -19.48 8.93 12.02
CA GLN A 162 -18.34 9.74 11.53
C GLN A 162 -17.59 9.10 10.35
N ARG A 163 -18.05 7.96 9.80
CA ARG A 163 -17.60 7.38 8.52
C ARG A 163 -18.69 6.57 7.79
N THR A 164 -19.87 7.16 7.62
CA THR A 164 -20.72 6.85 6.45
C THR A 164 -20.79 8.06 5.53
N GLY A 165 -19.63 8.68 5.29
CA GLY A 165 -19.38 9.65 4.24
C GLY A 165 -18.33 9.08 3.29
N SER A 166 -18.65 9.09 2.00
CA SER A 166 -17.93 8.54 0.85
C SER A 166 -16.42 8.84 0.81
N ARG A 167 -15.60 7.77 0.69
CA ARG A 167 -14.20 7.73 0.20
C ARG A 167 -13.20 8.65 0.95
N CYS A 168 -11.90 8.31 0.96
CA CYS A 168 -10.90 9.27 1.48
C CYS A 168 -10.81 10.46 0.52
N TYR A 169 -10.50 11.67 1.01
CA TYR A 169 -10.37 12.88 0.18
C TYR A 169 -9.50 12.65 -1.07
N ILE A 170 -8.40 11.90 -0.92
CA ILE A 170 -7.51 11.53 -2.03
C ILE A 170 -8.25 10.69 -3.08
N ALA A 171 -9.00 9.68 -2.65
CA ALA A 171 -9.80 8.89 -3.57
C ALA A 171 -10.90 9.74 -4.23
N GLN A 172 -11.51 10.69 -3.51
CA GLN A 172 -12.49 11.63 -4.10
C GLN A 172 -11.84 12.54 -5.15
N ALA A 173 -10.63 13.04 -4.89
CA ALA A 173 -9.88 13.88 -5.82
C ALA A 173 -9.53 13.10 -7.11
N HIS A 174 -9.05 11.87 -6.99
CA HIS A 174 -8.78 11.02 -8.17
C HIS A 174 -10.04 10.79 -9.01
N LEU A 175 -11.19 10.53 -8.39
CA LEU A 175 -12.44 10.34 -9.13
C LEU A 175 -12.94 11.62 -9.79
N ALA A 176 -12.72 12.77 -9.17
CA ALA A 176 -13.02 14.06 -9.78
C ALA A 176 -12.18 14.28 -11.04
N VAL A 177 -10.88 14.00 -10.96
CA VAL A 177 -9.97 14.05 -12.12
C VAL A 177 -10.38 13.04 -13.19
N ASP A 178 -10.77 11.82 -12.81
CA ASP A 178 -11.26 10.80 -13.75
C ASP A 178 -12.55 11.28 -14.45
N MET A 179 -13.49 11.86 -13.70
CA MET A 179 -14.74 12.43 -14.26
C MET A 179 -14.46 13.60 -15.21
N GLU A 180 -13.56 14.52 -14.84
CA GLU A 180 -13.15 15.64 -15.69
C GLU A 180 -12.48 15.16 -16.98
N SER A 181 -11.64 14.12 -16.88
CA SER A 181 -10.96 13.53 -18.04
C SER A 181 -11.92 12.86 -19.01
N ILE A 182 -12.96 12.17 -18.51
CA ILE A 182 -14.01 11.55 -19.35
C ILE A 182 -14.82 12.62 -20.10
N ILE A 183 -15.11 13.74 -19.46
CA ILE A 183 -15.86 14.85 -20.06
C ILE A 183 -15.01 15.61 -21.09
N ALA A 184 -13.69 15.70 -20.86
CA ALA A 184 -12.76 16.44 -21.72
C ALA A 184 -12.26 15.67 -22.96
N GLN A 185 -12.64 14.40 -23.14
CA GLN A 185 -12.24 13.62 -24.34
C GLN A 185 -12.84 14.24 -25.61
N PRO A 186 -12.03 14.60 -26.62
CA PRO A 186 -12.52 15.12 -27.88
C PRO A 186 -13.32 14.02 -28.59
N VAL A 187 -14.53 14.35 -29.04
CA VAL A 187 -15.42 13.40 -29.69
C VAL A 187 -14.97 13.18 -31.13
N GLU A 188 -14.63 11.94 -31.48
CA GLU A 188 -14.41 11.58 -32.89
C GLU A 188 -15.72 11.68 -33.67
N ASN A 189 -15.61 12.25 -34.88
CA ASN A 189 -16.67 12.60 -35.84
C ASN A 189 -18.04 11.94 -35.60
N GLY A 190 -18.94 12.70 -34.96
CA GLY A 190 -20.39 12.50 -35.04
C GLY A 190 -21.09 12.04 -33.76
N GLU A 191 -20.38 11.74 -32.68
CA GLU A 191 -21.00 11.47 -31.37
C GLU A 191 -21.17 12.75 -30.54
N GLU A 192 -22.15 12.77 -29.62
CA GLU A 192 -22.31 13.86 -28.66
C GLU A 192 -21.32 13.72 -27.49
N PRO A 193 -20.82 14.84 -26.92
CA PRO A 193 -19.94 14.78 -25.76
C PRO A 193 -20.61 14.09 -24.57
N LYS A 194 -19.86 13.19 -23.91
CA LYS A 194 -20.36 12.42 -22.76
C LYS A 194 -20.88 13.35 -21.67
N THR A 195 -22.13 13.13 -21.27
CA THR A 195 -22.79 13.94 -20.25
C THR A 195 -22.26 13.63 -18.85
N CYS A 196 -22.44 14.55 -17.89
CA CYS A 196 -21.99 14.37 -16.51
C CYS A 196 -22.54 13.09 -15.86
N ILE A 197 -23.75 12.66 -16.22
CA ILE A 197 -24.39 11.44 -15.69
C ILE A 197 -23.66 10.19 -16.23
N GLU A 198 -23.27 10.21 -17.50
CA GLU A 198 -22.50 9.13 -18.13
C GLU A 198 -21.10 9.03 -17.52
N ALA A 199 -20.41 10.16 -17.34
CA ALA A 199 -19.12 10.20 -16.64
C ALA A 199 -19.21 9.62 -15.22
N VAL A 200 -20.24 10.00 -14.46
CA VAL A 200 -20.48 9.43 -13.12
C VAL A 200 -20.76 7.92 -13.19
N SER A 201 -21.50 7.45 -14.19
CA SER A 201 -21.81 6.02 -14.36
C SER A 201 -20.56 5.17 -14.63
N HIS A 202 -19.60 5.72 -15.38
CA HIS A 202 -18.32 5.07 -15.68
C HIS A 202 -17.41 4.95 -14.45
N VAL A 203 -17.50 5.93 -13.54
CA VAL A 203 -16.65 6.03 -12.35
C VAL A 203 -17.25 5.26 -11.15
N LEU A 204 -18.53 4.93 -11.20
CA LEU A 204 -19.21 4.12 -10.20
C LEU A 204 -18.90 2.61 -10.38
N PRO A 205 -18.88 1.83 -9.28
CA PRO A 205 -18.82 0.37 -9.38
C PRO A 205 -19.98 -0.17 -10.23
N LYS A 206 -19.72 -1.20 -11.05
CA LYS A 206 -20.70 -1.80 -11.97
C LYS A 206 -22.03 -2.25 -11.31
N ASN A 207 -22.02 -2.51 -10.00
CA ASN A 207 -23.20 -2.92 -9.23
C ASN A 207 -23.83 -1.78 -8.41
N SER A 208 -23.39 -0.55 -8.62
CA SER A 208 -23.87 0.61 -7.87
C SER A 208 -25.31 0.93 -8.23
N THR A 209 -26.20 0.99 -7.23
CA THR A 209 -27.58 1.44 -7.40
C THR A 209 -27.74 2.94 -7.23
N PHE A 210 -26.64 3.67 -7.01
CA PHE A 210 -26.65 5.10 -6.65
C PHE A 210 -27.45 5.97 -7.63
N LEU A 211 -27.12 5.92 -8.93
CA LEU A 211 -27.83 6.70 -9.96
C LEU A 211 -29.32 6.34 -10.04
N GLY A 212 -29.66 5.07 -9.83
CA GLY A 212 -31.04 4.60 -9.76
C GLY A 212 -31.79 5.14 -8.54
N ASN A 213 -31.12 5.25 -7.39
CA ASN A 213 -31.71 5.75 -6.15
C ASN A 213 -31.91 7.28 -6.18
N VAL A 214 -31.09 8.02 -6.93
CA VAL A 214 -31.24 9.48 -7.11
C VAL A 214 -32.11 9.86 -8.32
N GLY A 215 -32.77 8.88 -8.95
CA GLY A 215 -33.68 9.12 -10.09
C GLY A 215 -32.98 9.45 -11.42
N LEU A 216 -31.65 9.37 -11.49
CA LEU A 216 -30.85 9.64 -12.69
C LEU A 216 -30.58 8.36 -13.48
N ARG A 217 -31.64 7.60 -13.82
CA ARG A 217 -31.52 6.37 -14.61
C ARG A 217 -31.11 6.73 -16.05
N ILE A 218 -29.92 6.27 -16.46
CA ILE A 218 -29.56 6.20 -17.87
C ILE A 218 -30.42 5.09 -18.50
N PRO A 219 -31.11 5.33 -19.63
CA PRO A 219 -31.76 4.25 -20.38
C PRO A 219 -30.73 3.19 -20.69
N LEU A 220 -31.01 1.93 -20.30
CA LEU A 220 -30.15 0.82 -20.66
C LEU A 220 -30.16 0.72 -22.18
N VAL A 221 -29.13 1.24 -22.85
CA VAL A 221 -28.89 0.90 -24.24
C VAL A 221 -28.65 -0.60 -24.25
N THR A 222 -29.64 -1.35 -24.74
CA THR A 222 -29.53 -2.78 -25.04
C THR A 222 -28.54 -2.92 -26.18
N ASN A 223 -27.26 -2.82 -25.86
CA ASN A 223 -26.22 -2.80 -26.86
C ASN A 223 -25.89 -4.23 -27.30
N LYS A 224 -26.30 -4.52 -28.53
CA LYS A 224 -25.75 -5.54 -29.43
C LYS A 224 -24.24 -5.39 -29.70
N SER A 225 -23.52 -4.48 -29.04
CA SER A 225 -22.08 -4.27 -29.17
C SER A 225 -21.31 -4.83 -27.97
N ARG A 226 -21.46 -6.13 -27.70
CA ARG A 226 -20.59 -6.84 -26.74
C ARG A 226 -19.16 -7.05 -27.25
N GLY A 227 -18.86 -6.64 -28.49
CA GLY A 227 -17.54 -6.74 -29.12
C GLY A 227 -16.63 -5.52 -29.01
N GLY A 228 -17.16 -4.29 -28.96
CA GLY A 228 -16.35 -3.07 -29.13
C GLY A 228 -15.52 -2.67 -27.90
N LEU A 229 -16.11 -2.69 -26.70
CA LEU A 229 -15.42 -2.30 -25.45
C LEU A 229 -14.43 -3.38 -24.97
N SER A 230 -14.64 -4.64 -25.35
CA SER A 230 -13.66 -5.71 -25.12
C SER A 230 -12.46 -5.56 -26.06
N SER A 231 -12.70 -5.16 -27.31
CA SER A 231 -11.63 -4.85 -28.29
C SER A 231 -10.76 -3.72 -27.76
N GLN A 232 -11.33 -2.56 -27.45
CA GLN A 232 -10.53 -1.40 -27.05
C GLN A 232 -9.69 -1.63 -25.77
N VAL A 233 -10.19 -2.43 -24.82
CA VAL A 233 -9.41 -2.83 -23.63
C VAL A 233 -8.31 -3.83 -23.99
N GLN A 234 -8.55 -4.74 -24.93
CA GLN A 234 -7.53 -5.66 -25.45
C GLN A 234 -6.48 -4.93 -26.29
N ASP A 235 -6.91 -3.96 -27.09
CA ASP A 235 -6.06 -3.13 -27.94
C ASP A 235 -5.16 -2.24 -27.07
N LEU A 236 -5.71 -1.59 -26.04
CA LEU A 236 -4.93 -0.82 -25.05
C LEU A 236 -3.99 -1.71 -24.21
N GLN A 237 -4.39 -2.94 -23.91
CA GLN A 237 -3.50 -3.89 -23.23
C GLN A 237 -2.34 -4.34 -24.14
N PHE A 238 -2.61 -4.49 -25.43
CA PHE A 238 -1.61 -4.86 -26.42
C PHE A 238 -0.64 -3.70 -26.69
N GLU A 239 -1.15 -2.48 -26.83
CA GLU A 239 -0.36 -1.27 -27.00
C GLU A 239 0.54 -1.00 -25.79
N LEU A 240 0.01 -1.17 -24.58
CA LEU A 240 0.78 -1.03 -23.34
C LEU A 240 1.87 -2.11 -23.17
N GLU A 241 1.63 -3.33 -23.66
CA GLU A 241 2.68 -4.36 -23.66
C GLU A 241 3.75 -4.07 -24.72
N ASN A 242 3.38 -3.53 -25.89
CA ASN A 242 4.32 -3.09 -26.91
C ASN A 242 5.18 -1.92 -26.42
N GLU A 243 4.59 -0.91 -25.76
CA GLU A 243 5.34 0.19 -25.13
C GLU A 243 6.28 -0.32 -24.03
N ARG A 244 5.89 -1.36 -23.27
CA ARG A 244 6.79 -2.00 -22.30
C ARG A 244 7.98 -2.69 -22.96
N ILE A 245 7.76 -3.34 -24.10
CA ILE A 245 8.83 -3.99 -24.87
C ILE A 245 9.77 -2.93 -25.45
N GLU A 246 9.23 -1.89 -26.08
CA GLU A 246 10.00 -0.79 -26.65
C GLU A 246 10.79 -0.03 -25.57
N SER A 247 10.17 0.25 -24.42
CA SER A 247 10.85 0.87 -23.28
C SER A 247 11.98 -0.01 -22.72
N ALA A 248 11.80 -1.33 -22.69
CA ALA A 248 12.85 -2.27 -22.29
C ALA A 248 14.01 -2.29 -23.29
N GLU A 249 13.71 -2.18 -24.58
CA GLU A 249 14.70 -2.16 -25.67
C GLU A 249 15.53 -0.86 -25.66
N LEU A 250 14.86 0.29 -25.47
CA LEU A 250 15.52 1.59 -25.27
C LEU A 250 16.40 1.63 -24.02
N HIS A 251 15.98 0.97 -22.93
CA HIS A 251 16.79 0.85 -21.73
C HIS A 251 18.05 -0.01 -21.98
N LEU A 252 17.93 -1.08 -22.78
CA LEU A 252 19.06 -1.91 -23.16
C LEU A 252 20.06 -1.13 -24.03
N GLN A 253 19.57 -0.39 -25.03
CA GLN A 253 20.41 0.50 -25.85
C GLN A 253 21.10 1.57 -25.01
N SER A 254 20.39 2.15 -24.02
CA SER A 254 20.99 3.15 -23.13
C SER A 254 22.14 2.57 -22.29
N GLN A 255 21.99 1.34 -21.78
CA GLN A 255 23.10 0.65 -21.08
C GLN A 255 24.28 0.34 -22.00
N GLU A 256 24.02 -0.03 -23.25
CA GLU A 256 25.06 -0.30 -24.24
C GLU A 256 25.85 0.98 -24.58
N MET A 257 25.15 2.09 -24.81
CA MET A 257 25.74 3.40 -25.04
C MET A 257 26.58 3.88 -23.84
N GLU A 258 26.13 3.61 -22.62
CA GLU A 258 26.86 3.98 -21.41
C GLU A 258 28.16 3.17 -21.27
N LYS A 259 28.16 1.88 -21.63
CA LYS A 259 29.40 1.08 -21.72
C LYS A 259 30.35 1.60 -22.78
N GLN A 260 29.86 1.91 -23.98
CA GLN A 260 30.70 2.47 -25.05
C GLN A 260 31.31 3.81 -24.64
N SER A 261 30.56 4.66 -23.93
CA SER A 261 31.08 5.91 -23.39
C SER A 261 32.21 5.68 -22.40
N GLN A 262 32.07 4.73 -21.48
CA GLN A 262 33.12 4.37 -20.52
C GLN A 262 34.38 3.85 -21.22
N GLU A 263 34.21 3.05 -22.28
CA GLU A 263 35.33 2.55 -23.08
C GLU A 263 36.06 3.69 -23.82
N ILE A 264 35.32 4.63 -24.42
CA ILE A 264 35.90 5.82 -25.07
C ILE A 264 36.70 6.67 -24.07
N ASP A 265 36.18 6.87 -22.86
CA ASP A 265 36.87 7.63 -21.83
C ASP A 265 38.18 6.95 -21.39
N SER A 266 38.17 5.61 -21.30
CA SER A 266 39.38 4.84 -21.01
C SER A 266 40.44 4.97 -22.11
N LEU A 267 40.03 4.92 -23.38
CA LEU A 267 40.91 5.06 -24.53
C LEU A 267 41.48 6.49 -24.62
N LYS A 268 40.66 7.52 -24.37
CA LYS A 268 41.12 8.92 -24.32
C LYS A 268 42.18 9.13 -23.24
N LYS A 269 42.01 8.52 -22.07
CA LYS A 269 43.00 8.59 -20.99
C LYS A 269 44.34 7.98 -21.40
N SER A 270 44.33 6.76 -21.96
CA SER A 270 45.54 6.10 -22.50
C SER A 270 46.20 6.93 -23.61
N THR A 271 45.40 7.55 -24.49
CA THR A 271 45.91 8.42 -25.56
C THR A 271 46.54 9.70 -25.00
N ALA A 272 45.98 10.28 -23.93
CA ALA A 272 46.59 11.42 -23.26
C ALA A 272 47.93 11.06 -22.59
N GLU A 273 48.00 9.89 -21.96
CA GLU A 273 49.22 9.37 -21.32
C GLU A 273 50.33 9.11 -22.36
N THR A 274 50.01 8.46 -23.49
CA THR A 274 50.97 8.23 -24.58
C THR A 274 51.46 9.54 -25.21
N ASN A 275 50.57 10.51 -25.43
CA ASN A 275 50.95 11.83 -25.92
C ASN A 275 51.83 12.61 -24.93
N ALA A 276 51.61 12.45 -23.63
CA ALA A 276 52.45 13.05 -22.60
C ALA A 276 53.87 12.46 -22.63
N LEU A 277 53.99 11.13 -22.74
CA LEU A 277 55.27 10.44 -22.89
C LEU A 277 56.02 10.87 -24.15
N LEU A 278 55.33 10.97 -25.30
CA LEU A 278 55.93 11.44 -26.55
C LEU A 278 56.48 12.87 -26.42
N ARG A 279 55.74 13.78 -25.78
CA ARG A 279 56.23 15.15 -25.52
C ARG A 279 57.49 15.15 -24.67
N GLN A 280 57.54 14.29 -23.64
CA GLN A 280 58.71 14.15 -22.77
C GLN A 280 59.93 13.61 -23.54
N LEU A 281 59.73 12.62 -24.40
CA LEU A 281 60.79 12.03 -25.24
C LEU A 281 61.36 13.04 -26.25
N ILE A 282 60.49 13.85 -26.87
CA ILE A 282 60.92 14.92 -27.79
C ILE A 282 61.69 16.02 -27.05
N SER A 283 61.33 16.34 -25.81
CA SER A 283 62.10 17.30 -25.01
C SER A 283 63.49 16.79 -24.60
N PHE A 284 63.66 15.47 -24.44
CA PHE A 284 64.97 14.87 -24.12
C PHE A 284 65.95 14.85 -25.30
N ASN A 285 65.46 14.87 -26.55
CA ASN A 285 66.31 14.89 -27.75
C ASN A 285 66.66 16.31 -28.24
N LYS A 286 66.41 17.34 -27.43
CA LYS A 286 66.69 18.75 -27.74
C LYS A 286 67.86 19.36 -26.94
N GLU A 287 68.53 18.56 -26.12
CA GLU A 287 69.88 18.83 -25.56
C GLU A 287 70.94 18.08 -26.37
#